data_AF-A0A0Q7IM03-F1
#
_entry.id   AF-A0A0Q7IM03-F1
#
_cell.length_a   1.000
_cell.length_b   1.000
_cell.length_c   1.000
_cell.angle_alpha   90.00
_cell.angle_beta   90.00
_cell.angle_gamma   90.00
#
_symmetry.space_group_name_H-M   'P 1'
#
loop_
_entity.id
_entity.type
_entity.pdbx_description
1 polymer ?
#
loop_
_entity_poly.entity_id
_entity_poly.type
_entity_poly.pdbx_seq_one_letter_code
_entity_poly.pdbx_strand_id
1 'polypeptide(L)'
;MPNVQPVRRLAESIKAVPESTVALGIARTSAATAAYINGTFGHICEYDDAHMLAWHTSSAVLPAALALAERDNASGRDLITAVVAGVQVMSLLGAVTGAGMQASGWHGSKVLGVFGAAAAAGKVLELTELEITNALGIATSDAGGTMEYDQSGGEVKRLHV
;
A
#
# COMPACT_ATOMS: atom_id res chain seq x y z
N MET A 1 5.93 12.70 -16.80
CA MET A 1 4.50 13.02 -16.73
C MET A 1 4.27 14.01 -15.59
N PRO A 2 3.47 15.07 -15.76
CA PRO A 2 3.26 16.12 -14.74
C PRO A 2 2.83 15.55 -13.38
N ASN A 3 2.00 14.51 -13.41
CA ASN A 3 1.36 13.87 -12.26
C ASN A 3 2.34 13.13 -11.32
N VAL A 4 3.54 12.81 -11.82
CA VAL A 4 4.60 12.07 -11.10
C VAL A 4 5.53 13.03 -10.33
N GLN A 5 5.60 14.30 -10.75
CA GLN A 5 6.57 15.28 -10.24
C GLN A 5 6.41 15.61 -8.75
N PRO A 6 5.19 15.74 -8.18
CA PRO A 6 5.05 15.99 -6.74
C PRO A 6 5.62 14.85 -5.88
N VAL A 7 5.34 13.60 -6.27
CA VAL A 7 5.79 12.39 -5.56
C VAL A 7 7.30 12.23 -5.65
N ARG A 8 7.87 12.49 -6.84
CA ARG A 8 9.32 12.48 -7.04
C ARG A 8 10.01 13.54 -6.16
N ARG A 9 9.48 14.76 -6.12
CA ARG A 9 10.03 15.83 -5.26
C ARG A 9 9.96 15.47 -3.77
N LEU A 10 8.88 14.82 -3.33
CA LEU A 10 8.78 14.30 -1.97
C LEU A 10 9.90 13.29 -1.69
N ALA A 11 10.13 12.32 -2.60
CA ALA A 11 11.20 11.33 -2.50
C ALA A 11 12.58 11.98 -2.33
N GLU A 12 12.87 13.00 -3.15
CA GLU A 12 14.15 13.72 -3.16
C GLU A 12 14.32 14.62 -1.91
N SER A 13 13.23 15.05 -1.27
CA SER A 13 13.27 15.93 -0.10
C SER A 13 13.54 15.22 1.22
N ILE A 14 13.24 13.93 1.32
CA ILE A 14 13.40 13.15 2.54
C ILE A 14 14.83 12.60 2.61
N LYS A 15 15.62 13.10 3.57
CA LYS A 15 16.92 12.49 3.90
C LYS A 15 16.68 11.20 4.66
N ALA A 16 16.87 10.06 4.00
CA ALA A 16 16.69 8.74 4.56
C ALA A 16 17.86 7.81 4.22
N VAL A 17 17.96 6.70 4.96
CA VAL A 17 18.88 5.61 4.63
C VAL A 17 18.42 4.97 3.31
N PRO A 18 19.29 4.77 2.31
CA PRO A 18 18.91 4.28 0.98
C PRO A 18 18.73 2.74 0.97
N GLU A 19 17.72 2.28 1.70
CA GLU A 19 17.37 0.86 1.93
C GLU A 19 16.70 0.21 0.72
N SER A 20 15.80 0.93 0.04
CA SER A 20 14.95 0.38 -1.03
C SER A 20 14.84 1.31 -2.22
N THR A 21 14.49 0.74 -3.36
CA THR A 21 14.47 1.40 -4.66
C THR A 21 13.08 1.95 -4.99
N VAL A 22 13.04 3.20 -5.43
CA VAL A 22 11.88 3.76 -6.12
C VAL A 22 11.85 3.20 -7.55
N ALA A 23 10.68 2.73 -7.99
CA ALA A 23 10.46 2.08 -9.27
C ALA A 23 11.07 2.86 -10.44
N LEU A 24 11.48 2.13 -11.48
CA LEU A 24 12.27 2.63 -12.62
C LEU A 24 13.70 3.09 -12.24
N GLY A 25 14.17 2.80 -11.02
CA GLY A 25 15.52 3.14 -10.57
C GLY A 25 15.73 4.64 -10.37
N ILE A 26 14.66 5.39 -10.08
CA ILE A 26 14.69 6.87 -10.02
C ILE A 26 15.49 7.36 -8.80
N ALA A 27 15.40 6.65 -7.68
CA ALA A 27 16.07 6.99 -6.43
C ALA A 27 16.15 5.76 -5.50
N ARG A 28 16.97 5.86 -4.44
CA ARG A 28 16.92 4.97 -3.28
C ARG A 28 16.62 5.79 -2.02
N THR A 29 15.81 5.24 -1.13
CA THR A 29 15.34 5.90 0.11
C THR A 29 14.94 4.85 1.17
N SER A 30 14.33 5.23 2.29
CA SER A 30 13.86 4.26 3.29
C SER A 30 12.79 3.34 2.71
N ALA A 31 12.67 2.12 3.24
CA ALA A 31 11.68 1.16 2.76
C ALA A 31 10.24 1.72 2.79
N ALA A 32 9.86 2.41 3.86
CA ALA A 32 8.53 3.03 3.98
C ALA A 32 8.29 4.11 2.91
N THR A 33 9.28 4.94 2.62
CA THR A 33 9.17 6.00 1.61
C THR A 33 9.11 5.39 0.20
N ALA A 34 9.93 4.39 -0.08
CA ALA A 34 9.91 3.68 -1.35
C ALA A 34 8.56 2.99 -1.58
N ALA A 35 8.00 2.32 -0.56
CA ALA A 35 6.68 1.70 -0.62
C ALA A 35 5.59 2.72 -0.95
N TYR A 36 5.55 3.85 -0.24
CA TYR A 36 4.57 4.92 -0.47
C TYR A 36 4.62 5.49 -1.90
N ILE A 37 5.83 5.77 -2.40
CA ILE A 37 6.02 6.29 -3.75
C ILE A 37 5.63 5.25 -4.80
N ASN A 38 6.06 4.00 -4.62
CA ASN A 38 5.81 2.92 -5.57
C ASN A 38 4.32 2.56 -5.63
N GLY A 39 3.60 2.58 -4.50
CA GLY A 39 2.14 2.44 -4.49
C GLY A 39 1.47 3.57 -5.23
N THR A 40 1.90 4.81 -4.95
CA THR A 40 1.39 5.98 -5.68
C THR A 40 1.62 5.85 -7.19
N PHE A 41 2.78 5.36 -7.63
CA PHE A 41 3.06 5.09 -9.05
C PHE A 41 2.23 3.97 -9.63
N GLY A 42 1.94 2.92 -8.86
CA GLY A 42 1.05 1.84 -9.30
C GLY A 42 -0.37 2.34 -9.58
N HIS A 43 -0.87 3.24 -8.74
CA HIS A 43 -2.26 3.70 -8.82
C HIS A 43 -2.46 5.00 -9.62
N ILE A 44 -1.39 5.67 -10.05
CA ILE A 44 -1.46 7.02 -10.66
C ILE A 44 -2.30 7.13 -11.94
N CYS A 45 -2.39 6.04 -12.70
CA CYS A 45 -3.13 5.99 -13.96
C CYS A 45 -4.33 5.04 -13.90
N GLU A 46 -4.66 4.50 -12.72
CA GLU A 46 -5.78 3.56 -12.52
C GLU A 46 -5.72 2.31 -13.43
N TYR A 47 -4.49 1.88 -13.78
CA TYR A 47 -4.22 0.68 -14.57
C TYR A 47 -3.84 -0.52 -13.72
N ASP A 48 -3.87 -0.37 -12.40
CA ASP A 48 -3.65 -1.44 -11.45
C ASP A 48 -4.84 -2.40 -11.36
N ASP A 49 -4.67 -3.49 -10.62
CA ASP A 49 -5.65 -4.55 -10.50
C ASP A 49 -6.99 -4.07 -9.90
N ALA A 50 -8.05 -4.86 -10.10
CA ALA A 50 -9.31 -4.68 -9.41
C ALA A 50 -9.80 -6.03 -8.87
N HIS A 51 -9.81 -6.15 -7.55
CA HIS A 51 -10.36 -7.29 -6.84
C HIS A 51 -11.83 -7.04 -6.50
N MET A 52 -12.71 -7.99 -6.80
CA MET A 52 -14.17 -7.84 -6.68
C MET A 52 -14.64 -7.38 -5.29
N LEU A 53 -13.93 -7.81 -4.24
CA LEU A 53 -14.27 -7.49 -2.84
C LEU A 53 -13.30 -6.51 -2.18
N ALA A 54 -12.13 -6.25 -2.78
CA ALA A 54 -11.02 -5.58 -2.09
C ALA A 54 -10.38 -4.45 -2.90
N TRP A 55 -10.99 -4.07 -4.03
CA TRP A 55 -10.54 -2.98 -4.91
C TRP A 55 -9.08 -3.17 -5.35
N HIS A 56 -8.27 -2.12 -5.27
CA HIS A 56 -6.92 -2.09 -5.82
C HIS A 56 -5.90 -2.68 -4.85
N THR A 57 -5.79 -4.01 -4.84
CA THR A 57 -4.95 -4.74 -3.87
C THR A 57 -3.46 -4.64 -4.19
N SER A 58 -3.09 -4.68 -5.48
CA SER A 58 -1.69 -4.72 -5.91
C SER A 58 -0.94 -3.44 -5.52
N SER A 59 -1.53 -2.27 -5.73
CA SER A 59 -0.91 -0.98 -5.44
C SER A 59 -0.71 -0.71 -3.95
N ALA A 60 -1.46 -1.36 -3.06
CA ALA A 60 -1.27 -1.25 -1.61
C ALA A 60 -0.28 -2.30 -1.07
N VAL A 61 -0.43 -3.55 -1.50
CA VAL A 61 0.27 -4.69 -0.90
C VAL A 61 1.67 -4.87 -1.46
N LEU A 62 1.82 -4.86 -2.79
CA LEU A 62 3.09 -5.18 -3.44
C LEU A 62 4.20 -4.18 -3.07
N PRO A 63 3.97 -2.85 -3.07
CA PRO A 63 5.03 -1.89 -2.72
C PRO A 63 5.55 -2.04 -1.29
N ALA A 64 4.66 -2.33 -0.33
CA ALA A 64 5.04 -2.55 1.06
C ALA A 64 5.92 -3.80 1.20
N ALA A 65 5.48 -4.91 0.59
CA ALA A 65 6.21 -6.17 0.61
C ALA A 65 7.55 -6.05 -0.11
N LEU A 66 7.57 -5.45 -1.31
CA LEU A 66 8.75 -5.34 -2.16
C LEU A 66 9.83 -4.45 -1.51
N ALA A 67 9.44 -3.31 -0.93
CA ALA A 67 10.40 -2.41 -0.30
C ALA A 67 11.11 -3.09 0.89
N LEU A 68 10.36 -3.79 1.74
CA LEU A 68 10.95 -4.54 2.86
C LEU A 68 11.74 -5.75 2.40
N ALA A 69 11.25 -6.48 1.40
CA ALA A 69 11.97 -7.62 0.84
C ALA A 69 13.32 -7.21 0.23
N GLU A 70 13.38 -6.05 -0.42
CA GLU A 70 14.64 -5.49 -0.92
C GLU A 70 15.58 -5.09 0.24
N ARG A 71 15.06 -4.39 1.25
CA ARG A 71 15.85 -3.95 2.41
C ARG A 71 16.47 -5.13 3.16
N ASP A 72 15.67 -6.17 3.39
CA ASP A 72 16.04 -7.32 4.21
C ASP A 72 16.59 -8.49 3.38
N ASN A 73 16.76 -8.30 2.07
CA ASN A 73 17.26 -9.30 1.13
C ASN A 73 16.46 -10.62 1.17
N ALA A 74 15.14 -10.51 1.27
CA ALA A 74 14.22 -11.65 1.31
C ALA A 74 14.16 -12.36 -0.05
N SER A 75 13.85 -13.66 -0.04
CA SER A 75 13.76 -14.41 -1.29
C SER A 75 12.51 -14.04 -2.09
N GLY A 76 12.52 -14.30 -3.40
CA GLY A 76 11.32 -14.11 -4.24
C GLY A 76 10.14 -14.96 -3.76
N ARG A 77 10.38 -16.13 -3.16
CA ARG A 77 9.34 -16.98 -2.56
C ARG A 77 8.71 -16.30 -1.35
N ASP A 78 9.51 -15.66 -0.50
CA ASP A 78 9.03 -14.97 0.70
C ASP A 78 8.23 -13.72 0.31
N LEU A 79 8.71 -12.98 -0.70
CA LEU A 79 7.98 -11.87 -1.30
C LEU A 79 6.60 -12.30 -1.80
N ILE A 80 6.53 -13.35 -2.63
CA ILE A 80 5.24 -13.86 -3.15
C ILE A 80 4.33 -14.28 -1.99
N THR A 81 4.88 -14.97 -0.99
CA THR A 81 4.10 -15.41 0.19
C THR A 81 3.54 -14.22 0.96
N ALA A 82 4.33 -13.17 1.17
CA ALA A 82 3.92 -11.94 1.84
C ALA A 82 2.82 -11.21 1.06
N VAL A 83 2.97 -11.09 -0.27
CA VAL A 83 1.94 -10.48 -1.13
C VAL A 83 0.63 -11.24 -1.06
N VAL A 84 0.67 -12.58 -1.16
CA VAL A 84 -0.53 -13.42 -1.05
C VAL A 84 -1.21 -13.23 0.30
N ALA A 85 -0.45 -13.18 1.40
CA ALA A 85 -1.01 -12.95 2.73
C ALA A 85 -1.68 -11.57 2.84
N GLY A 86 -1.06 -10.51 2.32
CA GLY A 86 -1.63 -9.16 2.31
C GLY A 86 -2.93 -9.08 1.51
N VAL A 87 -2.94 -9.63 0.29
CA VAL A 87 -4.14 -9.68 -0.56
C VAL A 87 -5.25 -10.48 0.13
N GLN A 88 -4.92 -11.62 0.76
CA GLN A 88 -5.90 -12.44 1.48
C GLN A 88 -6.56 -11.65 2.63
N VAL A 89 -5.79 -10.90 3.41
CA VAL A 89 -6.32 -10.06 4.50
C VAL A 89 -7.26 -8.99 3.95
N MET A 90 -6.87 -8.28 2.89
CA MET A 90 -7.75 -7.29 2.24
C MET A 90 -9.04 -7.93 1.73
N SER A 91 -8.96 -9.09 1.09
CA SER A 91 -10.12 -9.82 0.56
C SER A 91 -11.09 -10.26 1.66
N LEU A 92 -10.58 -10.72 2.81
CA LEU A 92 -11.41 -11.09 3.95
C LEU A 92 -12.13 -9.87 4.54
N LEU A 93 -11.42 -8.76 4.74
CA LEU A 93 -12.02 -7.53 5.25
C LEU A 93 -13.03 -6.93 4.25
N GLY A 94 -12.73 -7.02 2.96
CA GLY A 94 -13.63 -6.64 1.88
C GLY A 94 -14.94 -7.42 1.89
N ALA A 95 -14.87 -8.74 2.11
CA ALA A 95 -16.05 -9.59 2.24
C ALA A 95 -16.91 -9.23 3.46
N VAL A 96 -16.29 -8.79 4.56
CA VAL A 96 -16.99 -8.40 5.80
C VAL A 96 -17.63 -7.02 5.68
N THR A 97 -16.93 -6.05 5.10
CA THR A 97 -17.40 -4.65 4.98
C THR A 97 -18.44 -4.49 3.86
N GLY A 98 -18.29 -5.24 2.77
CA GLY A 98 -19.20 -5.22 1.63
C GLY A 98 -19.38 -3.83 1.01
N ALA A 99 -20.49 -3.65 0.30
CA ALA A 99 -20.78 -2.40 -0.42
C ALA A 99 -21.08 -1.21 0.52
N GLY A 100 -21.40 -1.45 1.80
CA GLY A 100 -21.81 -0.41 2.73
C GLY A 100 -20.72 0.62 3.03
N MET A 101 -19.46 0.20 3.04
CA MET A 101 -18.31 1.09 3.25
C MET A 101 -18.21 2.13 2.14
N GLN A 102 -18.25 1.68 0.88
CA GLN A 102 -18.19 2.57 -0.28
C GLN A 102 -19.44 3.46 -0.35
N ALA A 103 -20.63 2.91 -0.07
CA ALA A 103 -21.87 3.67 -0.02
C ALA A 103 -21.85 4.79 1.04
N SER A 104 -21.02 4.65 2.08
CA SER A 104 -20.82 5.67 3.13
C SER A 104 -19.73 6.70 2.78
N GLY A 105 -19.20 6.67 1.56
CA GLY A 105 -18.23 7.66 1.08
C GLY A 105 -16.76 7.31 1.34
N TRP A 106 -16.45 6.10 1.79
CA TRP A 106 -15.07 5.67 2.06
C TRP A 106 -14.43 4.96 0.88
N HIS A 107 -13.15 5.24 0.63
CA HIS A 107 -12.39 4.60 -0.45
C HIS A 107 -11.80 3.26 0.03
N GLY A 108 -12.36 2.15 -0.47
CA GLY A 108 -11.99 0.80 -0.05
C GLY A 108 -10.50 0.49 -0.15
N SER A 109 -9.82 0.96 -1.21
CA SER A 109 -8.38 0.73 -1.37
C SER A 109 -7.55 1.35 -0.24
N LYS A 110 -7.96 2.49 0.32
CA LYS A 110 -7.24 3.09 1.47
C LYS A 110 -7.60 2.43 2.77
N VAL A 111 -8.90 2.29 3.03
CA VAL A 111 -9.40 1.75 4.29
C VAL A 111 -8.90 0.32 4.49
N LEU A 112 -8.92 -0.50 3.44
CA LEU A 112 -8.48 -1.90 3.52
C LEU A 112 -6.99 -2.08 3.21
N GLY A 113 -6.41 -1.22 2.35
CA GLY A 113 -5.02 -1.33 1.90
C GLY A 113 -4.02 -1.28 3.05
N VAL A 114 -4.27 -0.45 4.06
CA VAL A 114 -3.40 -0.36 5.25
C VAL A 114 -3.27 -1.71 5.98
N PHE A 115 -4.32 -2.53 6.01
CA PHE A 115 -4.29 -3.86 6.61
C PHE A 115 -3.53 -4.86 5.73
N GLY A 116 -3.73 -4.80 4.41
CA GLY A 116 -2.99 -5.63 3.46
C GLY A 116 -1.49 -5.36 3.49
N ALA A 117 -1.12 -4.08 3.50
CA ALA A 117 0.26 -3.63 3.61
C ALA A 117 0.88 -4.07 4.96
N ALA A 118 0.17 -3.89 6.08
CA ALA A 118 0.64 -4.33 7.39
C ALA A 118 0.82 -5.87 7.45
N ALA A 119 -0.12 -6.62 6.90
CA ALA A 119 -0.03 -8.08 6.83
C ALA A 119 1.17 -8.55 6.00
N ALA A 120 1.37 -7.96 4.81
CA ALA A 120 2.49 -8.29 3.95
C ALA A 120 3.84 -7.89 4.57
N ALA A 121 3.93 -6.69 5.16
CA ALA A 121 5.09 -6.24 5.90
C ALA A 121 5.42 -7.19 7.05
N GLY A 122 4.40 -7.57 7.84
CA GLY A 122 4.58 -8.51 8.94
C GLY A 122 5.04 -9.90 8.49
N LYS A 123 4.62 -10.35 7.31
CA LYS A 123 5.13 -11.59 6.71
C LYS A 123 6.58 -11.49 6.26
N VAL A 124 7.03 -10.37 5.71
CA VAL A 124 8.44 -10.16 5.34
C VAL A 124 9.32 -10.05 6.59
N LEU A 125 8.85 -9.36 7.62
CA LEU A 125 9.56 -9.13 8.87
C LEU A 125 9.51 -10.32 9.84
N GLU A 126 8.86 -11.43 9.46
CA GLU A 126 8.68 -12.62 10.28
C GLU A 126 8.07 -12.32 11.67
N LEU A 127 7.14 -11.37 11.73
CA LEU A 127 6.49 -10.96 12.98
C LEU A 127 5.77 -12.14 13.64
N THR A 128 5.86 -12.18 14.97
CA THR A 128 5.07 -13.07 15.81
C THR A 128 3.58 -12.74 15.73
N GLU A 129 2.75 -13.65 16.22
CA GLU A 129 1.29 -13.46 16.28
C GLU A 129 0.89 -12.19 17.04
N LEU A 130 1.56 -11.91 18.17
CA LEU A 130 1.30 -10.71 18.95
C LEU A 130 1.70 -9.44 18.20
N GLU A 131 2.87 -9.45 17.54
CA GLU A 131 3.38 -8.30 16.80
C GLU A 131 2.51 -7.99 15.57
N ILE A 132 2.06 -9.00 14.82
CA ILE A 132 1.17 -8.77 13.68
C ILE A 132 -0.21 -8.29 14.13
N THR A 133 -0.71 -8.78 15.28
CA THR A 133 -1.96 -8.28 15.88
C THR A 133 -1.84 -6.81 16.23
N ASN A 134 -0.73 -6.41 16.87
CA ASN A 134 -0.46 -5.00 17.18
C ASN A 134 -0.31 -4.15 15.91
N ALA A 135 0.37 -4.65 14.88
CA ALA A 135 0.54 -3.97 13.60
C ALA A 135 -0.81 -3.70 12.92
N LEU A 136 -1.73 -4.68 12.91
CA LEU A 136 -3.09 -4.50 12.39
C LEU A 136 -3.90 -3.51 13.25
N GLY A 137 -3.71 -3.51 14.57
CA GLY A 137 -4.30 -2.52 15.47
C GLY A 137 -3.84 -1.10 15.17
N ILE A 138 -2.54 -0.90 14.93
CA ILE A 138 -1.97 0.39 14.52
C ILE A 138 -2.51 0.80 13.13
N ALA A 139 -2.53 -0.12 12.18
CA ALA A 139 -3.05 0.13 10.83
C ALA A 139 -4.52 0.59 10.85
N THR A 140 -5.31 0.14 11.82
CA THR A 140 -6.69 0.60 12.01
C THR A 140 -6.76 2.10 12.28
N SER A 141 -5.81 2.68 13.01
CA SER A 141 -5.77 4.13 13.25
C SER A 141 -5.41 4.95 12.01
N ASP A 142 -4.81 4.33 10.99
CA ASP A 142 -4.49 4.96 9.71
C ASP A 142 -5.53 4.64 8.61
N ALA A 143 -6.53 3.80 8.91
CA ALA A 143 -7.60 3.45 7.99
C ALA A 143 -8.54 4.64 7.79
N GLY A 144 -8.59 5.18 6.56
CA GLY A 144 -9.38 6.36 6.24
C GLY A 144 -9.40 6.65 4.74
N GLY A 145 -9.65 7.90 4.34
CA GLY A 145 -9.66 8.31 2.93
C GLY A 145 -11.07 8.32 2.33
N THR A 146 -11.58 9.52 2.05
CA THR A 146 -12.91 9.72 1.47
C THR A 146 -12.87 9.58 -0.05
N MET A 147 -14.03 9.32 -0.65
CA MET A 147 -14.23 9.38 -2.10
C MET A 147 -14.66 10.77 -2.59
N GLU A 148 -14.43 11.83 -1.79
CA GLU A 148 -14.83 13.19 -2.19
C GLU A 148 -14.16 13.63 -3.50
N TYR A 149 -12.97 13.12 -3.79
CA TYR A 149 -12.26 13.34 -5.06
C TYR A 149 -13.07 12.90 -6.30
N ASP A 150 -13.99 11.95 -6.14
CA ASP A 150 -14.86 11.45 -7.21
C ASP A 150 -15.99 12.45 -7.52
N GLN A 151 -16.33 13.32 -6.55
CA GLN A 151 -17.40 14.29 -6.65
C GLN A 151 -16.88 15.67 -7.04
N SER A 152 -15.89 16.18 -6.31
CA SER A 152 -15.33 17.52 -6.51
C SER A 152 -14.06 17.54 -7.36
N GLY A 153 -13.60 16.37 -7.80
CA GLY A 153 -12.34 16.21 -8.49
C GLY A 153 -11.15 16.24 -7.53
N GLY A 154 -9.99 15.83 -8.03
CA GLY A 154 -8.75 15.91 -7.28
C GLY A 154 -7.87 14.69 -7.52
N GLU A 155 -6.57 14.89 -7.33
CA GLU A 155 -5.60 13.84 -7.62
C GLU A 155 -5.19 13.06 -6.36
N VAL A 156 -5.88 13.23 -5.23
CA VAL A 156 -5.53 12.57 -3.96
C VAL A 156 -5.75 11.05 -4.01
N LYS A 157 -6.63 10.56 -4.90
CA LYS A 157 -6.90 9.13 -5.08
C LYS A 157 -5.64 8.29 -5.23
N ARG A 158 -4.64 8.76 -5.97
CA ARG A 158 -3.37 8.02 -6.15
C ARG A 158 -2.55 7.84 -4.87
N LEU A 159 -2.79 8.65 -3.83
CA LEU A 159 -2.14 8.53 -2.52
C LEU A 159 -2.89 7.58 -1.57
N HIS A 160 -4.00 7.02 -2.02
CA HIS A 160 -4.89 6.19 -1.22
C HIS A 160 -4.53 4.70 -1.20
N VAL A 161 -3.32 4.34 -1.65
CA VAL A 161 -2.84 2.96 -1.71
C VAL A 161 -1.62 2.77 -0.81
#